data_AF-A0A480AIE1-F1
#
_entry.id   AF-A0A480AIE1-F1
#
_cell.length_a   1.000
_cell.length_b   1.000
_cell.length_c   1.000
_cell.angle_alpha   90.00
_cell.angle_beta   90.00
_cell.angle_gamma   90.00
#
_symmetry.space_group_name_H-M   'P 1'
#
loop_
_entity.id
_entity.type
_entity.pdbx_description
1 polymer ?
#
loop_
_entity_poly.entity_id
_entity_poly.type
_entity_poly.pdbx_seq_one_letter_code
_entity_poly.pdbx_strand_id
1 'polypeptide(L)' 'MDKLPVNAQTLNAMFNVMAGIVFATVRQLPADRQAAFAQDLAGLAKNAEKRGETTEEMFFIDLHALARVAPDRPQT' A
#
# COMPACT_ATOMS: atom_id res chain seq x y z
N MET A 1 -10.66 2.16 27.34
CA MET A 1 -10.29 2.32 25.91
C MET A 1 -11.59 2.41 25.15
N ASP A 2 -11.93 3.59 24.64
CA ASP A 2 -13.10 3.75 23.77
C ASP A 2 -12.91 2.87 22.53
N LYS A 3 -13.94 2.11 22.16
CA LYS A 3 -13.92 1.32 20.92
C LYS A 3 -13.85 2.29 19.75
N LEU A 4 -12.85 2.14 18.89
CA LEU A 4 -12.80 2.88 17.62
C LEU A 4 -14.08 2.55 16.84
N PRO A 5 -14.85 3.56 16.39
CA PRO A 5 -16.08 3.31 15.66
C PRO A 5 -15.71 2.67 14.31
N VAL A 6 -16.26 1.50 13.98
CA VAL A 6 -16.04 0.86 12.67
C VAL A 6 -16.95 1.54 11.64
N ASN A 7 -16.48 2.67 11.12
CA ASN A 7 -17.15 3.46 10.10
C ASN A 7 -16.16 3.81 8.98
N ALA A 8 -16.66 4.44 7.91
CA ALA A 8 -15.85 4.82 6.75
C ALA A 8 -14.65 5.71 7.12
N GLN A 9 -14.82 6.62 8.10
CA GLN A 9 -13.73 7.49 8.54
C GLN A 9 -12.59 6.71 9.17
N THR A 10 -12.91 5.75 10.04
CA THR A 10 -11.92 4.87 10.67
C THR A 10 -11.23 3.97 9.64
N LEU A 11 -11.98 3.40 8.70
CA LEU A 11 -11.41 2.58 7.62
C LEU A 11 -10.46 3.39 6.74
N ASN A 12 -10.84 4.61 6.36
CA ASN A 12 -9.98 5.52 5.60
C ASN A 12 -8.72 5.92 6.39
N ALA A 13 -8.86 6.18 7.70
CA ALA A 13 -7.71 6.49 8.55
C ALA A 13 -6.74 5.29 8.63
N MET A 14 -7.26 4.07 8.78
CA MET A 14 -6.44 2.85 8.75
C MET A 14 -5.73 2.69 7.41
N PHE A 15 -6.44 2.89 6.29
CA PHE A 15 -5.85 2.84 4.96
C PHE A 15 -4.74 3.89 4.80
N ASN A 16 -4.97 5.13 5.21
CA ASN A 16 -3.98 6.20 5.15
C ASN A 16 -2.73 5.89 5.98
N VAL A 17 -2.89 5.29 7.16
CA VAL A 17 -1.76 4.85 7.99
C VAL A 17 -0.97 3.74 7.29
N MET A 18 -1.63 2.73 6.71
CA MET A 18 -0.98 1.67 5.95
C MET A 18 -0.23 2.22 4.73
N ALA A 19 -0.86 3.12 3.98
CA ALA A 19 -0.25 3.83 2.86
C ALA A 19 1.01 4.60 3.30
N GLY A 20 0.93 5.33 4.42
CA GLY A 20 2.08 6.03 5.01
C GLY A 20 3.24 5.11 5.39
N ILE A 21 2.94 3.94 5.97
CA ILE A 21 3.94 2.92 6.31
C ILE A 21 4.60 2.39 5.04
N VAL A 22 3.81 1.96 4.04
CA VAL A 22 4.31 1.45 2.76
C VAL A 22 5.21 2.49 2.09
N PHE A 23 4.77 3.74 2.00
CA PHE A 23 5.56 4.82 1.42
C PHE A 23 6.89 5.02 2.16
N ALA A 24 6.86 5.11 3.50
CA ALA A 24 8.04 5.32 4.31
C ALA A 24 9.04 4.15 4.21
N THR A 25 8.53 2.92 4.08
CA THR A 25 9.35 1.72 3.86
C THR A 25 9.97 1.70 2.47
N VAL A 26 9.17 1.88 1.41
CA VAL A 26 9.65 1.82 0.02
C VAL A 26 10.70 2.90 -0.24
N ARG A 27 10.51 4.11 0.28
CA ARG A 27 11.46 5.23 0.15
C ARG A 27 12.86 4.93 0.72
N GLN A 28 13.00 3.94 1.59
CA GLN A 28 14.29 3.55 2.18
C GLN A 28 15.00 2.44 1.42
N LEU A 29 14.33 1.81 0.44
CA LEU A 29 14.88 0.71 -0.32
C LEU A 29 15.75 1.20 -1.49
N PRO A 30 16.77 0.43 -1.90
CA PRO A 30 17.41 0.58 -3.21
C PRO A 30 16.40 0.52 -4.37
N ALA A 31 16.68 1.16 -5.51
CA ALA A 31 15.71 1.30 -6.61
C ALA A 31 15.21 -0.05 -7.19
N ASP A 32 16.08 -1.05 -7.28
CA ASP A 32 15.72 -2.42 -7.68
C ASP A 32 14.74 -3.06 -6.67
N ARG A 33 14.95 -2.80 -5.38
CA ARG A 33 14.09 -3.29 -4.28
C ARG A 33 12.77 -2.52 -4.19
N GLN A 34 12.74 -1.24 -4.56
CA GLN A 34 11.50 -0.48 -4.70
C GLN A 34 10.60 -1.08 -5.79
N ALA A 35 11.18 -1.39 -6.95
CA ALA A 35 10.46 -2.01 -8.06
C ALA A 35 9.93 -3.41 -7.69
N ALA A 36 10.76 -4.22 -7.01
CA ALA A 36 10.35 -5.54 -6.53
C ALA A 36 9.19 -5.44 -5.52
N PHE A 37 9.27 -4.53 -4.54
CA PHE A 37 8.21 -4.31 -3.56
C PHE A 37 6.88 -3.93 -4.25
N ALA A 38 6.93 -3.03 -5.23
CA ALA A 38 5.74 -2.68 -5.99
C ALA A 38 5.17 -3.91 -6.72
N GLN A 39 6.01 -4.74 -7.34
CA GLN A 39 5.55 -5.96 -8.00
C GLN A 39 4.89 -6.95 -7.03
N ASP A 40 5.41 -7.10 -5.81
CA ASP A 40 4.82 -7.96 -4.79
C ASP A 40 3.39 -7.52 -4.45
N LEU A 41 3.14 -6.22 -4.30
CA LEU A 41 1.79 -5.67 -4.11
C LEU A 41 0.85 -5.97 -5.30
N ALA A 42 1.35 -5.87 -6.53
CA ALA A 42 0.56 -6.25 -7.70
C ALA A 42 0.25 -7.76 -7.75
N GLY A 43 1.18 -8.59 -7.26
CA GLY A 43 0.97 -10.04 -7.09
C GLY A 43 -0.13 -10.34 -6.06
N LEU A 44 -0.13 -9.61 -4.94
CA LEU A 44 -1.16 -9.72 -3.91
C LEU A 44 -2.54 -9.30 -4.43
N ALA A 45 -2.63 -8.21 -5.21
CA ALA A 45 -3.87 -7.79 -5.86
C ALA A 45 -4.47 -8.91 -6.73
N LYS A 46 -3.66 -9.50 -7.62
CA LYS A 46 -4.09 -10.63 -8.46
C LYS A 46 -4.53 -11.84 -7.65
N ASN A 47 -3.93 -12.07 -6.49
CA ASN A 47 -4.35 -13.17 -5.61
C ASN A 47 -5.68 -12.87 -4.93
N ALA A 48 -5.95 -11.62 -4.55
CA ALA A 48 -7.24 -11.19 -3.99
C ALA A 48 -8.35 -11.26 -5.06
N GLU A 49 -8.06 -10.81 -6.28
CA GLU A 49 -8.94 -10.94 -7.45
C GLU A 49 -9.38 -12.41 -7.65
N LYS A 50 -8.42 -13.34 -7.67
CA LYS A 50 -8.71 -14.79 -7.80
C LYS A 50 -9.57 -15.35 -6.68
N ARG A 51 -9.55 -14.75 -5.48
CA ARG A 51 -10.40 -15.13 -4.35
C ARG A 51 -11.78 -14.44 -4.38
N GLY A 52 -12.01 -13.52 -5.32
CA GLY A 52 -13.23 -12.70 -5.39
C GLY A 52 -13.27 -11.58 -4.35
N GLU A 53 -12.14 -11.24 -3.74
CA GLU A 53 -12.04 -10.23 -2.67
C GLU A 53 -11.75 -8.84 -3.26
N THR A 54 -12.76 -8.27 -3.91
CA THR A 54 -12.64 -7.03 -4.70
C THR A 54 -12.18 -5.80 -3.90
N THR A 55 -12.56 -5.71 -2.62
CA THR A 55 -12.12 -4.60 -1.75
C THR A 55 -10.63 -4.73 -1.40
N GLU A 56 -10.16 -5.95 -1.14
CA GLU A 56 -8.74 -6.20 -0.85
C GLU A 56 -7.88 -6.02 -2.10
N GLU A 57 -8.36 -6.47 -3.26
CA GLU A 57 -7.75 -6.21 -4.56
C GLU A 57 -7.53 -4.71 -4.79
N MET A 58 -8.58 -3.90 -4.61
CA MET A 58 -8.50 -2.45 -4.79
C MET A 58 -7.44 -1.83 -3.88
N PHE A 59 -7.39 -2.23 -2.60
CA PHE A 59 -6.38 -1.71 -1.68
C PHE A 59 -4.96 -2.06 -2.12
N PHE A 60 -4.71 -3.28 -2.61
CA PHE A 60 -3.38 -3.63 -3.11
C PHE A 60 -3.01 -2.88 -4.39
N ILE A 61 -3.97 -2.60 -5.27
CA ILE A 61 -3.76 -1.77 -6.46
C ILE A 61 -3.36 -0.35 -6.06
N ASP A 62 -4.07 0.26 -5.11
CA ASP A 62 -3.78 1.62 -4.65
C ASP A 62 -2.40 1.71 -3.98
N LEU A 63 -2.06 0.72 -3.14
CA LEU A 63 -0.75 0.64 -2.51
C LEU A 63 0.37 0.38 -3.54
N HIS A 64 0.11 -0.40 -4.59
CA HIS A 64 1.05 -0.62 -5.68
C HIS A 64 1.35 0.71 -6.42
N ALA A 65 0.31 1.48 -6.73
CA ALA A 65 0.46 2.78 -7.36
C ALA A 65 1.28 3.74 -6.47
N LEU A 66 1.02 3.74 -5.16
CA LEU A 66 1.78 4.53 -4.19
C LEU A 66 3.26 4.13 -4.12
N ALA A 67 3.55 2.82 -4.06
CA ALA A 67 4.91 2.32 -4.01
C ALA A 67 5.73 2.73 -5.25
N ARG A 68 5.10 2.85 -6.41
CA ARG A 68 5.75 3.31 -7.65
C ARG A 68 6.13 4.78 -7.64
N VAL A 69 5.44 5.63 -6.87
CA VAL A 69 5.68 7.09 -6.81
C VAL A 69 6.42 7.54 -5.55
N ALA A 70 6.72 6.63 -4.63
CA ALA A 70 7.62 6.84 -3.50
C ALA A 70 9.11 7.21 -3.79
N PRO A 71 9.71 7.01 -4.99
CA PRO A 71 11.16 7.14 -5.20
C PRO A 71 11.83 8.52 -4.99
N ASP A 72 11.10 9.63 -4.77
CA ASP A 72 11.72 10.97 -4.78
C ASP A 72 12.44 11.36 -3.47
N ARG A 73 13.57 10.71 -3.16
CA ARG A 73 14.69 11.42 -2.50
C ARG A 73 15.66 11.89 -3.59
N PRO A 74 15.82 13.21 -3.84
CA PRO A 74 17.00 13.67 -4.56
C PRO A 74 18.24 13.21 -3.78
N GLN A 75 19.12 12.46 -4.46
CA GLN A 75 20.45 12.16 -3.93
C GLN A 75 21.25 13.46 -4.01
N THR A 76 21.40 14.15 -2.88
CA THR A 76 22.36 15.26 -2.71
C THR A 76 23.66 14.73 -2.18
#